data_AF-A0A7S2GDR2-F1
#
_entry.id   AF-A0A7S2GDR2-F1
#
_cell.length_a   1.000
_cell.length_b   1.000
_cell.length_c   1.000
_cell.angle_alpha   90.00
_cell.angle_beta   90.00
_cell.angle_gamma   90.00
#
_symmetry.space_group_name_H-M   'P 1'
#
loop_
_entity.id
_entity.type
_entity.pdbx_description
1 polymer ?
#
loop_
_entity_poly.entity_id
_entity_poly.type
_entity_poly.pdbx_seq_one_letter_code
_entity_poly.pdbx_strand_id
1 'polypeptide(L)'
;DGDGRVSLEELAVRRALALASLQIWARRDPCLGSCAAIWDSPEAAASSRKLTGTWVSEKKMLIATFSETLRNLGWPHCKESEAKKLVFSSLDLHGCGMISRADLEWLDRWRPVEWVYAEPDLLAWGQLKDLLVNIYGHPLRAWRFLDRDDSNNIQWAMFKEACRKLRFEKKAASAWRAVDVDLSGTITMNEFDETSAEILRSFKEWAEANFGSVKHCFKAIDTDKTESVTLSELKKACTKLNWDGNVTLLFDCLAIDRNQKVSENKRRLSYHDIAF
;
A
#
# COMPACT_ATOMS: atom_id res chain seq x y z
N ASP A 1 -11.24 -2.59 3.59
CA ASP A 1 -12.06 -1.40 3.22
C ASP A 1 -13.48 -1.37 3.84
N GLY A 2 -13.80 -2.24 4.82
CA GLY A 2 -15.12 -2.28 5.45
C GLY A 2 -16.20 -3.04 4.65
N ASP A 3 -15.83 -3.72 3.56
CA ASP A 3 -16.74 -4.52 2.72
C ASP A 3 -17.06 -5.92 3.29
N GLY A 4 -16.44 -6.27 4.43
CA GLY A 4 -16.60 -7.58 5.08
C GLY A 4 -15.84 -8.72 4.40
N ARG A 5 -14.92 -8.41 3.49
CA ARG A 5 -14.03 -9.35 2.81
C ARG A 5 -12.59 -8.99 3.10
N VAL A 6 -11.72 -9.98 2.92
CA VAL A 6 -10.28 -9.80 2.98
C VAL A 6 -9.72 -10.41 1.71
N SER A 7 -9.01 -9.59 0.96
CA SER A 7 -8.42 -9.96 -0.32
C SER A 7 -6.94 -10.35 -0.15
N LEU A 8 -6.40 -11.14 -1.09
CA LEU A 8 -5.02 -11.64 -0.99
C LEU A 8 -4.00 -10.50 -1.03
N GLU A 9 -4.29 -9.49 -1.84
CA GLU A 9 -3.54 -8.25 -1.97
C GLU A 9 -3.55 -7.40 -0.70
N GLU A 10 -4.56 -7.50 0.18
CA GLU A 10 -4.55 -6.81 1.48
C GLU A 10 -3.71 -7.56 2.52
N LEU A 11 -3.67 -8.89 2.46
CA LEU A 11 -2.91 -9.71 3.40
C LEU A 11 -1.44 -9.89 3.01
N ALA A 12 -1.17 -9.98 1.72
CA ALA A 12 0.13 -10.38 1.20
C ALA A 12 0.39 -9.80 -0.20
N VAL A 13 0.51 -8.48 -0.28
CA VAL A 13 0.79 -7.71 -1.52
C VAL A 13 1.86 -8.34 -2.40
N ARG A 14 3.04 -8.64 -1.85
CA ARG A 14 4.16 -9.21 -2.61
C ARG A 14 3.82 -10.58 -3.21
N ARG A 15 3.06 -11.40 -2.48
CA ARG A 15 2.58 -12.70 -2.98
C ARG A 15 1.54 -12.51 -4.07
N ALA A 16 0.60 -11.58 -3.88
CA ALA A 16 -0.40 -11.23 -4.88
C ALA A 16 0.27 -10.77 -6.20
N LEU A 17 1.24 -9.87 -6.13
CA LEU A 17 1.97 -9.40 -7.31
C LEU A 17 2.75 -10.53 -8.01
N ALA A 18 3.41 -11.39 -7.25
CA ALA A 18 4.14 -12.53 -7.82
C ALA A 18 3.20 -13.53 -8.52
N LEU A 19 2.06 -13.85 -7.90
CA LEU A 19 1.03 -14.71 -8.50
C LEU A 19 0.38 -14.06 -9.72
N ALA A 20 0.10 -12.76 -9.66
CA ALA A 20 -0.47 -12.01 -10.77
C ALA A 20 0.48 -11.95 -11.96
N SER A 21 1.80 -11.83 -11.73
CA SER A 21 2.81 -11.92 -12.78
C SER A 21 2.77 -13.28 -13.49
N LEU A 22 2.76 -14.39 -12.74
CA LEU A 22 2.61 -15.73 -13.33
C LEU A 22 1.30 -15.85 -14.13
N GLN A 23 0.21 -15.34 -13.55
CA GLN A 23 -1.12 -15.40 -14.16
C GLN A 23 -1.21 -14.60 -15.47
N ILE A 24 -0.71 -13.36 -15.49
CA ILE A 24 -0.66 -12.52 -16.68
C ILE A 24 0.18 -13.20 -17.76
N TRP A 25 1.36 -13.69 -17.40
CA TRP A 25 2.25 -14.38 -18.34
C TRP A 25 1.56 -15.60 -18.96
N ALA A 26 1.02 -16.50 -18.16
CA ALA A 26 0.40 -17.74 -18.65
C ALA A 26 -0.82 -17.47 -19.54
N ARG A 27 -1.60 -16.44 -19.24
CA ARG A 27 -2.76 -16.03 -20.07
C ARG A 27 -2.38 -15.35 -21.37
N ARG A 28 -1.25 -14.63 -21.40
CA ARG A 28 -0.76 -13.95 -22.61
C ARG A 28 0.06 -14.88 -23.49
N ASP A 29 0.54 -15.99 -22.96
CA ASP A 29 1.25 -16.99 -23.73
C ASP A 29 0.33 -17.62 -24.80
N PRO A 30 0.71 -17.57 -26.10
CA PRO A 30 -0.13 -18.07 -27.19
C PRO A 30 -0.43 -19.58 -27.13
N CYS A 31 0.43 -20.35 -26.47
CA CYS A 31 0.30 -21.80 -26.39
C CYS A 31 -0.48 -22.25 -25.14
N LEU A 32 -0.39 -21.50 -24.04
CA LEU A 32 -1.07 -21.85 -22.78
C LEU A 32 -2.49 -21.24 -22.68
N GLY A 33 -2.61 -19.93 -22.84
CA GLY A 33 -3.87 -19.19 -22.63
C GLY A 33 -4.45 -19.20 -21.21
N SER A 34 -3.88 -19.94 -20.27
CA SER A 34 -4.33 -20.06 -18.87
C SER A 34 -3.23 -20.63 -17.96
N CYS A 35 -3.37 -20.44 -16.64
CA CYS A 35 -2.47 -21.06 -15.66
C CYS A 35 -2.63 -22.58 -15.64
N ALA A 36 -3.86 -23.09 -15.67
CA ALA A 36 -4.13 -24.52 -15.63
C ALA A 36 -3.52 -25.27 -16.84
N ALA A 37 -3.45 -24.62 -18.01
CA ALA A 37 -2.80 -25.19 -19.20
C ALA A 37 -1.30 -25.50 -19.00
N ILE A 38 -0.63 -24.89 -18.03
CA ILE A 38 0.75 -25.27 -17.66
C ILE A 38 0.81 -26.75 -17.28
N TRP A 39 -0.23 -27.26 -16.62
CA TRP A 39 -0.32 -28.66 -16.19
C TRP A 39 -0.37 -29.64 -17.37
N ASP A 40 -1.10 -29.24 -18.42
CA ASP A 40 -1.39 -30.07 -19.59
C ASP A 40 -0.33 -29.88 -20.71
N SER A 41 0.69 -29.06 -20.46
CA SER A 41 1.74 -28.75 -21.44
C SER A 41 2.66 -29.95 -21.72
N PRO A 42 3.18 -30.09 -22.96
CA PRO A 42 4.23 -31.06 -23.28
C PRO A 42 5.47 -30.93 -22.38
N GLU A 43 5.81 -29.70 -21.97
CA GLU A 43 6.90 -29.35 -21.08
C GLU A 43 6.70 -29.94 -19.68
N ALA A 44 5.46 -29.96 -19.17
CA ALA A 44 5.14 -30.61 -17.90
C ALA A 44 5.38 -32.13 -17.99
N ALA A 45 4.90 -32.76 -19.07
CA ALA A 45 5.12 -34.18 -19.32
C ALA A 45 6.61 -34.54 -19.44
N ALA A 46 7.38 -33.72 -20.15
CA ALA A 46 8.83 -33.88 -20.28
C ALA A 46 9.56 -33.71 -18.93
N SER A 47 9.18 -32.69 -18.15
CA SER A 47 9.81 -32.37 -16.86
C SER A 47 9.54 -33.43 -15.81
N SER A 48 8.31 -33.98 -15.76
CA SER A 48 7.98 -35.11 -14.87
C SER A 48 8.79 -36.34 -15.21
N ARG A 49 8.80 -36.76 -16.50
CA ARG A 49 9.58 -37.92 -16.94
C ARG A 49 11.07 -37.78 -16.61
N LYS A 50 11.63 -36.58 -16.77
CA LYS A 50 13.04 -36.28 -16.47
C LYS A 50 13.37 -36.41 -14.98
N LEU A 51 12.50 -35.94 -14.08
CA LEU A 51 12.82 -35.80 -12.65
C LEU A 51 12.31 -36.94 -11.78
N THR A 52 11.13 -37.49 -12.09
CA THR A 52 10.52 -38.56 -11.29
C THR A 52 10.57 -39.92 -11.98
N GLY A 53 10.92 -39.97 -13.27
CA GLY A 53 10.84 -41.18 -14.09
C GLY A 53 9.40 -41.60 -14.41
N THR A 54 8.40 -40.82 -13.98
CA THR A 54 6.97 -41.13 -14.13
C THR A 54 6.23 -40.08 -14.96
N TRP A 55 5.08 -40.47 -15.50
CA TRP A 55 4.15 -39.54 -16.13
C TRP A 55 3.62 -38.52 -15.11
N VAL A 56 3.23 -37.34 -15.62
CA VAL A 56 2.61 -36.27 -14.83
C VAL A 56 1.36 -36.84 -14.16
N SER A 57 1.29 -36.71 -12.85
CA SER A 57 0.07 -37.04 -12.11
C SER A 57 -1.02 -36.03 -12.45
N GLU A 58 -2.26 -36.50 -12.59
CA GLU A 58 -3.42 -35.65 -12.86
C GLU A 58 -3.77 -34.73 -11.67
N LYS A 59 -3.23 -35.02 -10.48
CA LYS A 59 -3.62 -34.33 -9.23
C LYS A 59 -2.53 -33.46 -8.64
N LYS A 60 -1.28 -33.93 -8.61
CA LYS A 60 -0.18 -33.29 -7.87
C LYS A 60 1.14 -33.35 -8.63
N MET A 61 1.97 -32.31 -8.52
CA MET A 61 3.34 -32.30 -9.01
C MET A 61 4.29 -31.71 -7.98
N LEU A 62 5.52 -32.22 -7.93
CA LEU A 62 6.57 -31.66 -7.08
C LEU A 62 6.91 -30.24 -7.53
N ILE A 63 7.24 -29.35 -6.59
CA ILE A 63 7.73 -27.99 -6.89
C ILE A 63 8.96 -28.03 -7.80
N ALA A 64 9.85 -29.02 -7.63
CA ALA A 64 11.00 -29.19 -8.51
C ALA A 64 10.58 -29.43 -9.97
N THR A 65 9.56 -30.27 -10.18
CA THR A 65 8.97 -30.53 -11.50
C THR A 65 8.31 -29.28 -12.06
N PHE A 66 7.47 -28.60 -11.27
CA PHE A 66 6.83 -27.35 -11.70
C PHE A 66 7.87 -26.27 -12.06
N SER A 67 8.95 -26.18 -11.28
CA SER A 67 10.05 -25.26 -11.55
C SER A 67 10.77 -25.54 -12.86
N GLU A 68 10.96 -26.81 -13.21
CA GLU A 68 11.57 -27.22 -14.48
C GLU A 68 10.60 -26.93 -15.64
N THR A 69 9.31 -27.23 -15.45
CA THR A 69 8.24 -26.93 -16.42
C THR A 69 8.21 -25.45 -16.77
N LEU A 70 8.14 -24.55 -15.78
CA LEU A 70 8.12 -23.10 -16.03
C LEU A 70 9.40 -22.61 -16.72
N ARG A 71 10.55 -23.23 -16.43
CA ARG A 71 11.82 -22.90 -17.11
C ARG A 71 11.77 -23.29 -18.58
N ASN A 72 11.25 -24.47 -18.88
CA ASN A 72 11.11 -24.98 -20.26
C ASN A 72 10.08 -24.18 -21.06
N LEU A 73 9.01 -23.72 -20.41
CA LEU A 73 8.00 -22.82 -21.00
C LEU A 73 8.51 -21.38 -21.16
N GLY A 74 9.67 -21.03 -20.59
CA GLY A 74 10.24 -19.69 -20.74
C GLY A 74 9.61 -18.61 -19.85
N TRP A 75 9.09 -18.96 -18.67
CA TRP A 75 8.61 -17.97 -17.71
C TRP A 75 9.77 -17.02 -17.29
N PRO A 76 9.66 -15.69 -17.49
CA PRO A 76 10.79 -14.76 -17.35
C PRO A 76 11.38 -14.71 -15.94
N HIS A 77 10.57 -14.91 -14.91
CA HIS A 77 11.00 -14.86 -13.51
C HIS A 77 11.64 -16.17 -13.01
N CYS A 78 11.88 -17.17 -13.88
CA CYS A 78 12.58 -18.40 -13.48
C CYS A 78 13.98 -18.18 -12.89
N LYS A 79 14.63 -17.05 -13.24
CA LYS A 79 15.95 -16.65 -12.73
C LYS A 79 15.86 -15.72 -11.52
N GLU A 80 14.69 -15.13 -11.27
CA GLU A 80 14.48 -14.21 -10.15
C GLU A 80 14.13 -15.00 -8.89
N SER A 81 15.08 -15.07 -7.95
CA SER A 81 14.99 -15.93 -6.77
C SER A 81 13.76 -15.62 -5.90
N GLU A 82 13.41 -14.33 -5.76
CA GLU A 82 12.35 -13.90 -4.85
C GLU A 82 10.96 -14.13 -5.44
N ALA A 83 10.67 -13.64 -6.65
CA ALA A 83 9.39 -13.87 -7.32
C ALA A 83 9.06 -15.36 -7.44
N LYS A 84 10.07 -16.18 -7.81
CA LYS A 84 9.94 -17.64 -7.85
C LYS A 84 9.59 -18.25 -6.49
N LYS A 85 10.28 -17.84 -5.42
CA LYS A 85 9.98 -18.32 -4.06
C LYS A 85 8.57 -17.93 -3.62
N LEU A 86 8.15 -16.70 -3.89
CA LEU A 86 6.83 -16.20 -3.54
C LEU A 86 5.73 -16.99 -4.26
N VAL A 87 5.84 -17.18 -5.58
CA VAL A 87 4.87 -17.98 -6.35
C VAL A 87 4.79 -19.41 -5.80
N PHE A 88 5.93 -20.09 -5.63
CA PHE A 88 5.91 -21.51 -5.25
C PHE A 88 5.42 -21.73 -3.83
N SER A 89 5.84 -20.89 -2.89
CA SER A 89 5.34 -20.97 -1.51
C SER A 89 3.87 -20.54 -1.39
N SER A 90 3.35 -19.72 -2.32
CA SER A 90 1.93 -19.37 -2.36
C SER A 90 1.05 -20.46 -3.00
N LEU A 91 1.59 -21.25 -3.94
CA LEU A 91 0.86 -22.36 -4.57
C LEU A 91 0.99 -23.68 -3.79
N ASP A 92 1.99 -23.83 -2.92
CA ASP A 92 2.14 -24.97 -2.01
C ASP A 92 1.35 -24.73 -0.71
N LEU A 93 0.02 -24.73 -0.80
CA LEU A 93 -0.89 -24.43 0.31
C LEU A 93 -0.62 -25.27 1.57
N HIS A 94 -0.16 -26.50 1.40
CA HIS A 94 0.10 -27.44 2.49
C HIS A 94 1.56 -27.44 2.98
N GLY A 95 2.45 -26.67 2.35
CA GLY A 95 3.88 -26.65 2.68
C GLY A 95 4.57 -28.00 2.49
N CYS A 96 4.06 -28.82 1.58
CA CYS A 96 4.48 -30.22 1.40
C CYS A 96 5.43 -30.41 0.20
N GLY A 97 5.87 -29.33 -0.43
CA GLY A 97 6.75 -29.36 -1.60
C GLY A 97 6.04 -29.78 -2.89
N MET A 98 4.71 -29.71 -2.92
CA MET A 98 3.88 -30.10 -4.05
C MET A 98 2.83 -29.03 -4.34
N ILE A 99 2.51 -28.86 -5.62
CA ILE A 99 1.35 -28.10 -6.06
C ILE A 99 0.32 -29.05 -6.69
N SER A 100 -0.94 -28.64 -6.71
CA SER A 100 -2.04 -29.35 -7.33
C SER A 100 -2.59 -28.60 -8.55
N ARG A 101 -3.29 -29.32 -9.42
CA ARG A 101 -3.98 -28.70 -10.57
C ARG A 101 -4.97 -27.63 -10.10
N ALA A 102 -5.63 -27.88 -8.97
CA ALA A 102 -6.59 -26.96 -8.37
C ALA A 102 -5.96 -25.61 -7.97
N ASP A 103 -4.67 -25.56 -7.64
CA ASP A 103 -3.97 -24.31 -7.31
C ASP A 103 -3.83 -23.41 -8.54
N LEU A 104 -3.56 -24.00 -9.71
CA LEU A 104 -3.49 -23.27 -10.98
C LEU A 104 -4.88 -22.87 -11.49
N GLU A 105 -5.88 -23.73 -11.32
CA GLU A 105 -7.28 -23.39 -11.63
C GLU A 105 -7.84 -22.30 -10.71
N TRP A 106 -7.46 -22.32 -9.43
CA TRP A 106 -7.75 -21.23 -8.51
C TRP A 106 -7.10 -19.93 -9.01
N LEU A 107 -5.83 -19.99 -9.42
CA LEU A 107 -5.13 -18.83 -9.97
C LEU A 107 -5.86 -18.31 -11.23
N ASP A 108 -6.37 -19.18 -12.10
CA ASP A 108 -7.19 -18.76 -13.24
C ASP A 108 -8.51 -18.10 -12.86
N ARG A 109 -9.11 -18.44 -11.71
CA ARG A 109 -10.35 -17.83 -11.21
C ARG A 109 -10.10 -16.56 -10.41
N TRP A 110 -8.92 -16.39 -9.82
CA TRP A 110 -8.59 -15.22 -9.03
C TRP A 110 -8.65 -13.93 -9.87
N ARG A 111 -9.25 -12.89 -9.31
CA ARG A 111 -9.45 -11.57 -9.90
C ARG A 111 -8.97 -10.52 -8.88
N PRO A 112 -7.68 -10.15 -8.91
CA PRO A 112 -7.15 -9.14 -8.01
C PRO A 112 -7.68 -7.75 -8.35
N VAL A 113 -7.53 -6.84 -7.40
CA VAL A 113 -7.71 -5.40 -7.61
C VAL A 113 -6.84 -4.85 -8.74
N GLU A 114 -7.35 -3.77 -9.33
CA GLU A 114 -6.83 -3.12 -10.54
C GLU A 114 -5.33 -2.79 -10.47
N TRP A 115 -4.84 -2.32 -9.32
CA TRP A 115 -3.44 -1.92 -9.16
C TRP A 115 -2.48 -3.09 -9.24
N VAL A 116 -2.88 -4.32 -8.91
CA VAL A 116 -2.02 -5.51 -9.01
C VAL A 116 -1.58 -5.77 -10.46
N TYR A 117 -2.38 -5.33 -11.42
CA TYR A 117 -2.08 -5.43 -12.85
C TYR A 117 -1.50 -4.15 -13.46
N ALA A 118 -1.38 -3.08 -12.67
CA ALA A 118 -0.89 -1.81 -13.16
C ALA A 118 0.64 -1.73 -13.06
N GLU A 119 1.25 -1.16 -14.09
CA GLU A 119 2.64 -0.70 -14.02
C GLU A 119 2.69 0.65 -13.29
N PRO A 120 3.74 0.93 -12.50
CA PRO A 120 3.92 2.22 -11.85
C PRO A 120 4.06 3.34 -12.87
N ASP A 121 3.29 4.42 -12.69
CA ASP A 121 3.36 5.63 -13.53
C ASP A 121 3.65 6.86 -12.66
N LEU A 122 4.93 7.26 -12.62
CA LEU A 122 5.39 8.43 -11.86
C LEU A 122 4.76 9.74 -12.34
N LEU A 123 4.41 9.85 -13.63
CA LEU A 123 3.74 11.04 -14.17
C LEU A 123 2.29 11.10 -13.70
N ALA A 124 1.60 9.95 -13.67
CA ALA A 124 0.26 9.87 -13.09
C ALA A 124 0.28 10.25 -11.61
N TRP A 125 1.26 9.77 -10.85
CA TRP A 125 1.42 10.16 -9.44
C TRP A 125 1.65 11.67 -9.30
N GLY A 126 2.59 12.24 -10.06
CA GLY A 126 2.85 13.69 -10.04
C GLY A 126 1.60 14.52 -10.36
N GLN A 127 0.85 14.14 -11.39
CA GLN A 127 -0.42 14.80 -11.75
C GLN A 127 -1.45 14.76 -10.62
N LEU A 128 -1.59 13.61 -9.95
CA LEU A 128 -2.52 13.47 -8.83
C LEU A 128 -2.05 14.28 -7.60
N LYS A 129 -0.75 14.24 -7.28
CA LYS A 129 -0.17 15.01 -6.18
C LYS A 129 -0.37 16.51 -6.39
N ASP A 130 -0.12 17.00 -7.61
CA ASP A 130 -0.37 18.41 -7.96
C ASP A 130 -1.84 18.79 -7.81
N LEU A 131 -2.77 17.95 -8.27
CA LEU A 131 -4.21 18.20 -8.09
C LEU A 131 -4.58 18.30 -6.60
N LEU A 132 -4.09 17.38 -5.78
CA LEU A 132 -4.32 17.37 -4.34
C LEU A 132 -3.75 18.63 -3.67
N VAL A 133 -2.50 19.00 -3.98
CA VAL A 133 -1.85 20.18 -3.40
C VAL A 133 -2.54 21.46 -3.86
N ASN A 134 -2.96 21.56 -5.13
CA ASN A 134 -3.68 22.72 -5.64
C ASN A 134 -5.04 22.93 -4.94
N ILE A 135 -5.73 21.85 -4.58
CA ILE A 135 -7.04 21.92 -3.89
C ILE A 135 -6.86 22.25 -2.41
N TYR A 136 -5.87 21.64 -1.75
CA TYR A 136 -5.74 21.69 -0.30
C TYR A 136 -4.64 22.65 0.20
N GLY A 137 -3.84 23.21 -0.70
CA GLY A 137 -2.80 24.20 -0.45
C GLY A 137 -1.45 23.64 0.02
N HIS A 138 -1.44 22.45 0.65
CA HIS A 138 -0.21 21.84 1.17
C HIS A 138 -0.30 20.30 1.19
N PRO A 139 0.79 19.54 0.95
CA PRO A 139 0.78 18.07 0.98
C PRO A 139 0.27 17.49 2.31
N LEU A 140 0.75 17.99 3.45
CA LEU A 140 0.26 17.55 4.76
C LEU A 140 -1.25 17.77 4.95
N ARG A 141 -1.78 18.88 4.41
CA ARG A 141 -3.22 19.15 4.47
C ARG A 141 -3.99 18.21 3.55
N ALA A 142 -3.50 17.99 2.33
CA ALA A 142 -4.08 17.02 1.40
C ALA A 142 -4.13 15.61 2.00
N TRP A 143 -3.06 15.19 2.70
CA TRP A 143 -3.00 13.92 3.41
C TRP A 143 -4.15 13.74 4.39
N ARG A 144 -4.41 14.73 5.25
CA ARG A 144 -5.52 14.68 6.25
C ARG A 144 -6.91 14.54 5.61
N PHE A 145 -7.08 14.93 4.35
CA PHE A 145 -8.32 14.71 3.59
C PHE A 145 -8.45 13.30 3.01
N LEU A 146 -7.33 12.64 2.75
CA LEU A 146 -7.25 11.26 2.28
C LEU A 146 -7.34 10.26 3.44
N ASP A 147 -6.59 10.52 4.52
CA ASP A 147 -6.54 9.76 5.77
C ASP A 147 -7.71 10.13 6.69
N ARG A 148 -8.92 9.73 6.29
CA ARG A 148 -10.16 10.12 6.99
C ARG A 148 -10.40 9.37 8.29
N ASP A 149 -9.82 8.18 8.42
CA ASP A 149 -9.94 7.32 9.59
C ASP A 149 -8.81 7.53 10.60
N ASP A 150 -7.90 8.48 10.33
CA ASP A 150 -6.78 8.81 11.21
C ASP A 150 -5.88 7.60 11.48
N SER A 151 -5.75 6.72 10.49
CA SER A 151 -4.96 5.48 10.57
C SER A 151 -3.48 5.71 10.24
N ASN A 152 -3.13 6.93 9.80
CA ASN A 152 -1.80 7.32 9.34
C ASN A 152 -1.31 6.48 8.14
N ASN A 153 -2.22 5.78 7.46
CA ASN A 153 -1.95 4.93 6.32
C ASN A 153 -3.13 5.01 5.34
N ILE A 154 -2.88 5.43 4.10
CA ILE A 154 -3.94 5.48 3.09
C ILE A 154 -4.07 4.12 2.44
N GLN A 155 -5.21 3.46 2.62
CA GLN A 155 -5.56 2.22 1.92
C GLN A 155 -6.04 2.47 0.49
N TRP A 156 -5.94 1.46 -0.38
CA TRP A 156 -6.34 1.54 -1.79
C TRP A 156 -7.77 2.04 -1.98
N ALA A 157 -8.73 1.56 -1.17
CA ALA A 157 -10.13 1.99 -1.28
C ALA A 157 -10.30 3.50 -1.06
N MET A 158 -9.59 4.05 -0.08
CA MET A 158 -9.61 5.49 0.24
C MET A 158 -8.96 6.31 -0.88
N PHE A 159 -7.83 5.85 -1.39
CA PHE A 159 -7.12 6.48 -2.50
C PHE A 159 -7.96 6.48 -3.79
N LYS A 160 -8.58 5.34 -4.13
CA LYS A 160 -9.44 5.18 -5.29
C LYS A 160 -10.67 6.08 -5.20
N GLU A 161 -11.29 6.15 -4.03
CA GLU A 161 -12.43 7.04 -3.79
C GLU A 161 -12.04 8.52 -3.92
N ALA A 162 -10.84 8.91 -3.45
CA ALA A 162 -10.33 10.25 -3.67
C ALA A 162 -10.08 10.55 -5.15
N CYS A 163 -9.44 9.64 -5.89
CA CYS A 163 -9.25 9.76 -7.34
C CYS A 163 -10.60 9.91 -8.06
N ARG A 164 -11.64 9.20 -7.62
CA ARG A 164 -12.99 9.32 -8.16
C ARG A 164 -13.60 10.71 -7.97
N LYS A 165 -13.48 11.28 -6.77
CA LYS A 165 -13.92 12.65 -6.51
C LYS A 165 -13.18 13.69 -7.34
N LEU A 166 -11.91 13.42 -7.65
CA LEU A 166 -11.04 14.28 -8.46
C LEU A 166 -11.12 14.02 -9.98
N ARG A 167 -11.96 13.07 -10.43
CA ARG A 167 -12.07 12.65 -11.83
C ARG A 167 -10.74 12.15 -12.43
N PHE A 168 -9.95 11.46 -11.61
CA PHE A 168 -8.63 10.88 -11.92
C PHE A 168 -8.64 9.34 -12.01
N GLU A 169 -9.81 8.71 -12.12
CA GLU A 169 -10.00 7.26 -11.97
C GLU A 169 -9.15 6.43 -12.94
N LYS A 170 -9.02 6.88 -14.19
CA LYS A 170 -8.36 6.12 -15.26
C LYS A 170 -6.89 5.81 -14.99
N LYS A 171 -6.22 6.64 -14.19
CA LYS A 171 -4.79 6.50 -13.86
C LYS A 171 -4.56 6.20 -12.38
N ALA A 172 -5.63 5.97 -11.60
CA ALA A 172 -5.52 5.76 -10.16
C ALA A 172 -4.64 4.53 -9.83
N ALA A 173 -4.82 3.42 -10.54
CA ALA A 173 -4.10 2.18 -10.30
C ALA A 173 -2.58 2.32 -10.55
N SER A 174 -2.17 2.99 -11.63
CA SER A 174 -0.75 3.20 -11.94
C SER A 174 -0.12 4.29 -11.07
N ALA A 175 -0.87 5.32 -10.68
CA ALA A 175 -0.44 6.31 -9.70
C ALA A 175 -0.22 5.67 -8.32
N TRP A 176 -1.12 4.80 -7.87
CA TRP A 176 -0.96 4.03 -6.63
C TRP A 176 0.33 3.21 -6.64
N ARG A 177 0.56 2.45 -7.72
CA ARG A 177 1.78 1.66 -7.90
C ARG A 177 3.06 2.50 -7.88
N ALA A 178 2.98 3.76 -8.27
CA ALA A 178 4.11 4.67 -8.27
C ALA A 178 4.42 5.28 -6.88
N VAL A 179 3.42 5.39 -6.01
CA VAL A 179 3.59 5.98 -4.67
C VAL A 179 3.79 4.93 -3.57
N ASP A 180 3.16 3.75 -3.66
CA ASP A 180 3.42 2.58 -2.79
C ASP A 180 4.71 1.89 -3.26
N VAL A 181 5.86 2.46 -2.92
CA VAL A 181 7.17 2.07 -3.46
C VAL A 181 7.65 0.76 -2.86
N ASP A 182 7.37 0.54 -1.58
CA ASP A 182 7.81 -0.64 -0.84
C ASP A 182 6.88 -1.87 -1.01
N LEU A 183 5.75 -1.65 -1.69
CA LEU A 183 4.70 -2.62 -1.96
C LEU A 183 4.09 -3.15 -0.65
N SER A 184 3.86 -2.24 0.30
CA SER A 184 3.21 -2.53 1.58
C SER A 184 1.70 -2.64 1.45
N GLY A 185 1.11 -2.07 0.38
CA GLY A 185 -0.34 -2.05 0.17
C GLY A 185 -1.04 -0.92 0.90
N THR A 186 -0.26 0.00 1.47
CA THR A 186 -0.72 1.25 2.08
C THR A 186 0.26 2.34 1.72
N ILE A 187 -0.22 3.57 1.56
CA ILE A 187 0.67 4.72 1.40
C ILE A 187 0.91 5.33 2.77
N THR A 188 2.15 5.68 3.06
CA THR A 188 2.57 6.45 4.25
C THR A 188 2.79 7.92 3.93
N MET A 189 2.82 8.78 4.96
CA MET A 189 3.10 10.22 4.75
C MET A 189 4.47 10.43 4.10
N ASN A 190 5.45 9.56 4.38
CA ASN A 190 6.79 9.64 3.83
C ASN A 190 6.82 9.39 2.33
N GLU A 191 6.05 8.41 1.85
CA GLU A 191 5.90 8.14 0.42
C GLU A 191 5.10 9.24 -0.30
N PHE A 192 4.09 9.80 0.39
CA PHE A 192 3.30 10.90 -0.14
C PHE A 192 4.12 12.20 -0.26
N ASP A 193 4.81 12.59 0.81
CA ASP A 193 5.63 13.79 0.90
C ASP A 193 6.62 13.75 2.10
N GLU A 194 7.88 13.43 1.81
CA GLU A 194 8.97 13.31 2.80
C GLU A 194 9.14 14.56 3.67
N THR A 195 9.08 15.77 3.10
CA THR A 195 9.24 17.01 3.85
C THR A 195 8.12 17.20 4.89
N SER A 196 6.88 16.89 4.52
CA SER A 196 5.77 16.94 5.47
C SER A 196 5.85 15.83 6.51
N ALA A 197 6.30 14.64 6.13
CA ALA A 197 6.56 13.56 7.08
C ALA A 197 7.61 13.97 8.13
N GLU A 198 8.63 14.72 7.72
CA GLU A 198 9.67 15.22 8.62
C GLU A 198 9.14 16.22 9.64
N ILE A 199 8.23 17.10 9.23
CA ILE A 199 7.58 18.05 10.15
C ILE A 199 6.80 17.30 11.23
N LEU A 200 6.07 16.24 10.87
CA LEU A 200 5.33 15.42 11.84
C LEU A 200 6.28 14.65 12.76
N ARG A 201 7.31 14.03 12.20
CA ARG A 201 8.32 13.25 12.94
C ARG A 201 9.05 14.12 13.96
N SER A 202 9.63 15.23 13.52
CA SER A 202 10.36 16.16 14.40
C SER A 202 9.48 16.72 15.52
N PHE A 203 8.21 17.03 15.23
CA PHE A 203 7.26 17.46 16.26
C PHE A 203 6.97 16.36 17.29
N LYS A 204 6.77 15.12 16.84
CA LYS A 204 6.53 13.97 17.71
C LYS A 204 7.74 13.72 18.62
N GLU A 205 8.94 13.67 18.05
CA GLU A 205 10.19 13.47 18.79
C GLU A 205 10.40 14.58 19.83
N TRP A 206 10.17 15.84 19.45
CA TRP A 206 10.22 16.96 20.39
C TRP A 206 9.20 16.83 21.52
N ALA A 207 7.96 16.45 21.21
CA ALA A 207 6.90 16.29 22.20
C ALA A 207 7.18 15.13 23.17
N GLU A 208 7.71 14.01 22.66
CA GLU A 208 8.12 12.86 23.46
C GLU A 208 9.32 13.18 24.36
N ALA A 209 10.34 13.87 23.84
CA ALA A 209 11.50 14.26 24.62
C ALA A 209 11.18 15.22 25.78
N ASN A 210 10.23 16.14 25.58
CA ASN A 210 9.89 17.17 26.58
C ASN A 210 8.74 16.78 27.52
N PHE A 211 7.81 15.93 27.07
CA PHE A 211 6.57 15.64 27.79
C PHE A 211 6.25 14.14 27.92
N GLY A 212 7.09 13.26 27.35
CA GLY A 212 6.93 11.80 27.37
C GLY A 212 5.93 11.25 26.35
N SER A 213 5.07 12.09 25.74
CA SER A 213 4.20 11.74 24.61
C SER A 213 3.53 12.98 24.03
N VAL A 214 3.02 12.90 22.80
CA VAL A 214 2.20 13.94 22.16
C VAL A 214 0.96 14.27 23.01
N LYS A 215 0.28 13.26 23.58
CA LYS A 215 -0.90 13.48 24.44
C LYS A 215 -0.58 14.31 25.69
N HIS A 216 0.54 14.00 26.35
CA HIS A 216 0.98 14.76 27.53
C HIS A 216 1.44 16.18 27.15
N CYS A 217 2.07 16.34 25.97
CA CYS A 217 2.39 17.65 25.41
C CYS A 217 1.14 18.53 25.27
N PHE A 218 0.08 18.03 24.62
CA PHE A 218 -1.18 18.77 24.45
C PHE A 218 -1.82 19.13 25.79
N LYS A 219 -1.86 18.21 26.76
CA LYS A 219 -2.38 18.49 28.11
C LYS A 219 -1.56 19.53 28.88
N ALA A 220 -0.25 19.59 28.66
CA ALA A 220 0.62 20.55 29.33
C ALA A 220 0.51 21.96 28.72
N ILE A 221 0.24 22.03 27.41
CA ILE A 221 0.05 23.29 26.67
C ILE A 221 -1.36 23.87 26.89
N ASP A 222 -2.37 23.01 26.99
CA ASP A 222 -3.78 23.35 27.24
C ASP A 222 -3.99 23.83 28.70
N THR A 223 -3.57 25.05 28.98
CA THR A 223 -3.67 25.65 30.32
C THR A 223 -5.10 26.06 30.68
N ASP A 224 -5.96 26.30 29.69
CA ASP A 224 -7.37 26.66 29.88
C ASP A 224 -8.29 25.42 30.02
N LYS A 225 -7.74 24.21 29.86
CA LYS A 225 -8.42 22.91 29.98
C LYS A 225 -9.61 22.77 29.05
N THR A 226 -9.45 23.28 27.83
CA THR A 226 -10.47 23.22 26.78
C THR A 226 -10.37 21.97 25.91
N GLU A 227 -9.45 21.06 26.24
CA GLU A 227 -9.13 19.85 25.50
C GLU A 227 -8.59 20.12 24.08
N SER A 228 -8.16 21.36 23.82
CA SER A 228 -7.68 21.80 22.52
C SER A 228 -6.74 23.00 22.60
N VAL A 229 -5.69 22.97 21.80
CA VAL A 229 -4.60 23.95 21.80
C VAL A 229 -4.81 24.99 20.70
N THR A 230 -4.62 26.27 21.02
CA THR A 230 -4.61 27.36 20.04
C THR A 230 -3.22 27.53 19.41
N LEU A 231 -3.14 28.18 18.25
CA LEU A 231 -1.86 28.49 17.61
C LEU A 231 -0.93 29.30 18.52
N SER A 232 -1.48 30.21 19.33
CA SER A 232 -0.68 31.05 20.23
C SER A 232 -0.02 30.21 21.33
N GLU A 233 -0.76 29.28 21.91
CA GLU A 233 -0.25 28.38 22.95
C GLU A 233 0.80 27.42 22.39
N LEU A 234 0.54 26.83 21.22
CA LEU A 234 1.50 25.96 20.55
C LEU A 234 2.79 26.71 20.20
N LYS A 235 2.68 27.91 19.61
CA LYS A 235 3.84 28.78 19.33
C LYS A 235 4.66 29.06 20.58
N LYS A 236 4.01 29.47 21.68
CA LYS A 236 4.70 29.75 22.95
C LYS A 236 5.47 28.52 23.46
N ALA A 237 4.86 27.34 23.41
CA ALA A 237 5.49 26.10 23.86
C ALA A 237 6.69 25.71 22.99
N CYS A 238 6.51 25.69 21.66
CA CYS A 238 7.56 25.35 20.70
C CYS A 238 8.75 26.31 20.79
N THR A 239 8.50 27.62 20.93
CA THR A 239 9.58 28.60 21.11
C THR A 239 10.28 28.44 22.47
N LYS A 240 9.53 28.24 23.56
CA LYS A 240 10.10 28.09 24.92
C LYS A 240 11.01 26.87 25.03
N LEU A 241 10.69 25.79 24.32
CA LEU A 241 11.41 24.52 24.35
C LEU A 241 12.22 24.26 23.08
N ASN A 242 12.52 25.31 22.31
CA ASN A 242 13.42 25.31 21.15
C ASN A 242 13.11 24.22 20.09
N TRP A 243 11.83 24.02 19.74
CA TRP A 243 11.51 23.29 18.52
C TRP A 243 11.81 24.16 17.30
N ASP A 244 12.51 23.61 16.32
CA ASP A 244 13.00 24.28 15.11
C ASP A 244 12.03 24.16 13.91
N GLY A 245 11.00 23.31 14.02
CA GLY A 245 10.01 23.12 12.97
C GLY A 245 9.03 24.28 12.80
N ASN A 246 8.34 24.31 11.65
CA ASN A 246 7.37 25.36 11.32
C ASN A 246 6.02 25.10 12.00
N VAL A 247 5.88 25.61 13.23
CA VAL A 247 4.65 25.52 14.03
C VAL A 247 3.41 26.11 13.37
N THR A 248 3.56 27.16 12.55
CA THR A 248 2.41 27.76 11.85
C THR A 248 1.89 26.81 10.78
N LEU A 249 2.79 26.27 9.97
CA LEU A 249 2.45 25.30 8.92
C LEU A 249 1.84 24.02 9.50
N LEU A 250 2.45 23.47 10.55
CA LEU A 250 1.93 22.28 11.25
C LEU A 250 0.50 22.52 11.73
N PHE A 251 0.26 23.63 12.43
CA PHE A 251 -1.06 23.96 12.95
C PHE A 251 -2.08 24.18 11.82
N ASP A 252 -1.72 24.93 10.78
CA ASP A 252 -2.62 25.21 9.65
C ASP A 252 -3.00 23.95 8.88
N CYS A 253 -2.11 22.94 8.82
CA CYS A 253 -2.39 21.68 8.15
C CYS A 253 -3.17 20.68 9.03
N LEU A 254 -3.00 20.71 10.36
CA LEU A 254 -3.63 19.74 11.25
C LEU A 254 -4.95 20.22 11.86
N ALA A 255 -5.13 21.53 12.06
CA ALA A 255 -6.35 22.11 12.65
C ALA A 255 -7.50 22.21 11.62
N ILE A 256 -7.82 21.07 10.98
CA ILE A 256 -8.89 20.97 9.99
C ILE A 256 -10.18 20.63 10.71
N ASP A 257 -11.14 21.55 10.70
CA ASP A 257 -12.52 21.21 11.05
C ASP A 257 -13.17 20.47 9.87
N ARG A 258 -13.37 19.15 10.03
CA ARG A 258 -14.02 18.29 9.02
C ARG A 258 -15.48 18.71 8.77
N ASN A 259 -16.08 19.48 9.69
CA ASN A 259 -17.42 20.04 9.59
C ASN A 259 -17.34 21.56 9.34
N GLN A 260 -16.95 21.99 8.13
CA GLN A 260 -16.85 23.40 7.70
C GLN A 260 -17.91 24.31 8.35
N LYS A 261 -17.56 25.03 9.42
CA LYS A 261 -18.28 26.21 9.93
C LYS A 261 -17.54 26.92 11.07
N VAL A 262 -16.24 27.22 10.91
CA VAL A 262 -15.56 28.11 11.87
C VAL A 262 -14.75 29.16 11.14
N SER A 263 -14.96 30.42 11.53
CA SER A 263 -14.17 31.57 11.07
C SER A 263 -12.70 31.39 11.46
N GLU A 264 -11.80 31.97 10.67
CA GLU A 264 -10.33 31.86 10.82
C GLU A 264 -9.81 32.13 12.25
N ASN A 265 -10.58 32.86 13.07
CA ASN A 265 -10.25 33.26 14.44
C ASN A 265 -10.54 32.22 15.55
N LYS A 266 -11.01 31.01 15.24
CA LYS A 266 -11.34 29.99 16.28
C LYS A 266 -10.84 28.57 15.96
N ARG A 267 -9.83 28.41 15.10
CA ARG A 267 -9.22 27.10 14.85
C ARG A 267 -8.48 26.63 16.10
N ARG A 268 -8.82 25.44 16.57
CA ARG A 268 -8.16 24.75 17.70
C ARG A 268 -7.72 23.37 17.24
N LEU A 269 -6.69 22.85 17.89
CA LEU A 269 -6.08 21.57 17.57
C LEU A 269 -6.21 20.66 18.78
N SER A 270 -6.98 19.58 18.67
CA SER A 270 -7.11 18.58 19.72
C SER A 270 -5.99 17.54 19.59
N TYR A 271 -5.71 16.82 20.68
CA TYR A 271 -4.81 15.66 20.59
C TYR A 271 -5.34 14.60 19.62
N HIS A 272 -6.67 14.49 19.44
CA HIS A 272 -7.27 13.56 18.48
C HIS A 272 -6.90 13.89 17.04
N ASP A 273 -6.63 15.15 16.72
CA ASP A 273 -6.22 15.59 15.38
C ASP A 273 -4.76 15.23 15.07
N ILE A 274 -4.02 14.76 16.09
CA ILE A 274 -2.59 14.45 16.07
C ILE A 274 -2.29 13.11 16.78
N ALA A 275 -3.31 12.27 16.93
CA ALA A 275 -3.12 10.93 17.45
C ALA A 275 -2.47 10.11 16.33
N PHE A 276 -1.14 10.19 16.21
CA PHE A 276 -0.33 9.35 15.35
C PHE A 276 -0.25 7.91 15.88
#